data_AF-A0A084SZ42-F1
#
_entry.id   AF-A0A084SZ42-F1
#
_cell.length_a   1.000
_cell.length_b   1.000
_cell.length_c   1.000
_cell.angle_alpha   90.00
_cell.angle_beta   90.00
_cell.angle_gamma   90.00
#
_symmetry.space_group_name_H-M   'P 1'
#
loop_
_entity.id
_entity.type
_entity.pdbx_description
1 polymer ?
#
loop_
_entity_poly.entity_id
_entity_poly.type
_entity_poly.pdbx_seq_one_letter_code
_entity_poly.pdbx_strand_id
1 'polypeptide(L)'
;MMTGFLFDTIPGSWELQEEVRFVEVLRGQRGISFVPPKDMMPGERLRLTVRFGAAASQEVITFFLVAHRGQATRQVEVYRDRRPQESYQQEAQEERAKNQQLRNENQLLRTQLERVQGLRSLIANTIVGRSGVQTLELPVDKINIPAGAVFFDSATSYRADKTAVVEMWLRNSSSAPWKTIRASLLTTNDEEVPGIQFLQVDTVAPTMRQAVYLEVNAGRKKLQGEFKVVLWDETSRVITLPRVRFP
;
A
#
# COMPACT_ATOMS: atom_id res chain seq x y z
N MET A 1 -52.65 25.29 22.09
CA MET A 1 -51.41 24.62 22.53
C MET A 1 -50.26 25.39 21.95
N MET A 2 -49.26 25.74 22.76
CA MET A 2 -48.12 26.55 22.34
C MET A 2 -46.99 25.64 21.84
N THR A 3 -46.34 26.04 20.76
CA THR A 3 -45.17 25.38 20.18
C THR A 3 -43.98 26.32 20.25
N GLY A 4 -42.85 25.86 20.80
CA GLY A 4 -41.61 26.62 20.90
C GLY A 4 -40.50 26.07 20.00
N PHE A 5 -39.64 26.95 19.51
CA PHE A 5 -38.34 26.61 18.94
C PHE A 5 -37.24 27.27 19.79
N LEU A 6 -36.24 26.50 20.19
CA LEU A 6 -35.09 26.96 20.97
C LEU A 6 -33.81 26.68 20.19
N PHE A 7 -32.95 27.69 20.05
CA PHE A 7 -31.73 27.63 19.27
C PHE A 7 -30.50 27.72 20.18
N ASP A 8 -29.51 26.90 19.87
CA ASP A 8 -28.20 26.94 20.53
C ASP A 8 -27.44 28.26 20.23
N THR A 9 -27.73 28.89 19.10
CA THR A 9 -27.14 30.13 18.60
C THR A 9 -28.22 31.22 18.53
N ILE A 10 -27.91 32.44 18.97
CA ILE A 10 -28.84 33.59 18.93
C ILE A 10 -29.15 33.94 17.46
N PRO A 11 -30.42 33.82 17.02
CA PRO A 11 -30.80 34.22 15.67
C PRO A 11 -30.81 35.75 15.51
N GLY A 12 -30.53 36.23 14.29
CA GLY A 12 -30.60 37.64 13.95
C GLY A 12 -32.03 38.12 13.67
N SER A 13 -32.85 37.29 13.02
CA SER A 13 -34.27 37.58 12.78
C SER A 13 -35.11 36.34 12.57
N TRP A 14 -36.43 36.54 12.67
CA TRP A 14 -37.47 35.52 12.53
C TRP A 14 -38.58 36.06 11.64
N GLU A 15 -38.94 35.33 10.60
CA GLU A 15 -40.05 35.66 9.71
C GLU A 15 -41.06 34.52 9.73
N LEU A 16 -42.28 34.79 10.21
CA LEU A 16 -43.37 33.83 10.23
C LEU A 16 -44.37 34.18 9.11
N GLN A 17 -44.63 33.24 8.22
CA GLN A 17 -45.61 33.43 7.15
C GLN A 17 -46.99 33.64 7.74
N GLU A 18 -47.69 34.68 7.26
CA GLU A 18 -49.04 35.01 7.70
C GLU A 18 -49.15 35.13 9.23
N GLU A 19 -48.14 35.74 9.86
CA GLU A 19 -48.05 35.90 11.32
C GLU A 19 -49.34 36.41 11.96
N VAL A 20 -50.09 37.27 11.26
CA VAL A 20 -51.36 37.85 11.71
C VAL A 20 -52.45 36.80 12.00
N ARG A 21 -52.34 35.59 11.43
CA ARG A 21 -53.27 34.48 11.68
C ARG A 21 -52.95 33.73 12.98
N PHE A 22 -51.74 33.88 13.52
CA PHE A 22 -51.35 33.22 14.76
C PHE A 22 -52.06 33.89 15.94
N VAL A 23 -52.54 33.06 16.87
CA VAL A 23 -53.26 33.55 18.06
C VAL A 23 -52.31 34.33 18.98
N GLU A 24 -51.06 33.88 19.06
CA GLU A 24 -50.02 34.52 19.87
C GLU A 24 -48.64 34.16 19.31
N VAL A 25 -47.72 35.13 19.35
CA VAL A 25 -46.31 34.93 19.00
C VAL A 25 -45.44 35.63 20.04
N LEU A 26 -44.57 34.85 20.67
CA LEU A 26 -43.61 35.29 21.69
C LEU A 26 -42.20 35.09 21.15
N ARG A 27 -41.39 36.16 21.18
CA ARG A 27 -39.99 36.12 20.75
C ARG A 27 -39.08 36.34 21.94
N GLY A 28 -38.14 35.43 22.13
CA GLY A 28 -37.02 35.57 23.06
C GLY A 28 -35.70 35.72 22.30
N GLN A 29 -34.61 35.91 23.05
CA GLN A 29 -33.27 36.05 22.45
C GLN A 29 -32.82 34.80 21.68
N ARG A 30 -33.18 33.62 22.16
CA ARG A 30 -32.75 32.32 21.60
C ARG A 30 -33.90 31.47 21.08
N GLY A 31 -35.12 31.98 21.12
CA GLY A 31 -36.29 31.16 20.83
C GLY A 31 -37.48 31.97 20.35
N ILE A 32 -38.38 31.32 19.63
CA ILE A 32 -39.70 31.81 19.31
C ILE A 32 -40.70 30.80 19.82
N SER A 33 -41.85 31.25 20.27
CA SER A 33 -42.97 30.39 20.59
C SER A 33 -44.24 30.98 20.03
N PHE A 34 -45.17 30.15 19.61
CA PHE A 34 -46.40 30.62 19.02
C PHE A 34 -47.55 29.67 19.28
N VAL A 35 -48.76 30.21 19.22
CA VAL A 35 -50.01 29.44 19.22
C VAL A 35 -50.54 29.45 17.77
N PRO A 36 -50.70 28.28 17.14
CA PRO A 36 -51.07 28.19 15.73
C PRO A 36 -52.46 28.79 15.47
N PRO A 37 -52.77 29.19 14.22
CA PRO A 37 -54.09 29.68 13.83
C PRO A 37 -55.20 28.68 14.16
N LYS A 38 -56.36 29.18 14.60
CA LYS A 38 -57.52 28.33 14.96
C LYS A 38 -58.16 27.67 13.74
N ASP A 39 -58.02 28.31 12.59
CA ASP A 39 -58.56 27.94 11.28
C ASP A 39 -57.57 27.09 10.46
N MET A 40 -56.41 26.74 11.02
CA MET A 40 -55.39 25.98 10.29
C MET A 40 -55.90 24.58 9.94
N MET A 41 -55.96 24.27 8.64
CA MET A 41 -56.51 23.02 8.13
C MET A 41 -55.46 21.90 8.21
N PRO A 42 -55.86 20.63 8.49
CA PRO A 42 -54.92 19.52 8.47
C PRO A 42 -54.15 19.42 7.13
N GLY A 43 -52.82 19.35 7.19
CA GLY A 43 -51.93 19.34 6.04
C GLY A 43 -51.52 20.72 5.52
N GLU A 44 -52.15 21.80 5.99
CA GLU A 44 -51.72 23.17 5.72
C GLU A 44 -50.30 23.40 6.25
N ARG A 45 -49.51 24.19 5.51
CA ARG A 45 -48.11 24.49 5.82
C ARG A 45 -47.89 25.99 5.93
N LEU A 46 -47.37 26.43 7.07
CA LEU A 46 -46.91 27.79 7.29
C LEU A 46 -45.40 27.81 7.48
N ARG A 47 -44.72 28.76 6.85
CA ARG A 47 -43.25 28.85 6.89
C ARG A 47 -42.76 29.65 8.08
N LEU A 48 -41.75 29.13 8.79
CA LEU A 48 -40.92 29.87 9.73
C LEU A 48 -39.49 29.96 9.16
N THR A 49 -39.05 31.18 8.86
CA THR A 49 -37.69 31.45 8.39
C THR A 49 -36.87 32.07 9.50
N VAL A 50 -35.68 31.53 9.76
CA VAL A 50 -34.75 31.99 10.79
C VAL A 50 -33.45 32.39 10.10
N ARG A 51 -32.97 33.62 10.36
CA ARG A 51 -31.73 34.14 9.77
C ARG A 51 -30.65 34.27 10.83
N PHE A 52 -29.46 33.78 10.55
CA PHE A 52 -28.28 33.89 11.41
C PHE A 52 -27.26 34.87 10.79
N GLY A 53 -26.74 35.79 11.60
CA GLY A 53 -25.67 36.73 11.20
C GLY A 53 -26.14 38.04 10.55
N ALA A 54 -25.23 39.02 10.48
CA ALA A 54 -25.46 40.33 9.86
C ALA A 54 -24.93 40.37 8.42
N ALA A 55 -25.86 40.58 7.48
CA ALA A 55 -25.75 41.01 6.09
C ALA A 55 -24.83 40.28 5.08
N ALA A 56 -23.61 39.83 5.41
CA ALA A 56 -22.66 39.33 4.40
C ALA A 56 -22.68 37.80 4.19
N SER A 57 -23.08 37.02 5.19
CA SER A 57 -23.28 35.57 5.10
C SER A 57 -24.51 35.16 5.92
N GLN A 58 -25.69 35.59 5.47
CA GLN A 58 -26.95 35.20 6.10
C GLN A 58 -27.18 33.70 5.87
N GLU A 59 -26.87 32.88 6.88
CA GLU A 59 -27.33 31.50 6.91
C GLU A 59 -28.83 31.52 7.24
N VAL A 60 -29.64 30.92 6.36
CA VAL A 60 -31.10 30.93 6.48
C VAL A 60 -31.59 29.50 6.67
N ILE A 61 -32.31 29.26 7.75
CA ILE A 61 -32.99 27.99 8.01
C ILE A 61 -34.48 28.20 7.83
N THR A 62 -35.13 27.27 7.13
CA THR A 62 -36.58 27.30 6.90
C THR A 62 -37.23 26.07 7.51
N PHE A 63 -38.20 26.29 8.39
CA PHE A 63 -39.07 25.26 8.93
C PHE A 63 -40.47 25.37 8.32
N PHE A 64 -41.11 24.22 8.13
CA PHE A 64 -42.54 24.16 7.77
C PHE A 64 -43.34 23.68 8.97
N LEU A 65 -44.24 24.53 9.43
CA LEU A 65 -45.22 24.24 10.46
C LEU A 65 -46.40 23.55 9.79
N VAL A 66 -46.69 22.30 10.17
CA VAL A 66 -47.74 21.49 9.53
C VAL A 66 -48.83 21.17 10.55
N ALA A 67 -50.08 21.49 10.22
CA ALA A 67 -51.22 21.11 11.05
C ALA A 67 -51.52 19.61 10.91
N HIS A 68 -51.62 18.89 12.02
CA HIS A 68 -51.95 17.46 12.06
C HIS A 68 -53.12 17.20 13.02
N ARG A 69 -54.01 16.27 12.65
CA ARG A 69 -55.08 15.82 13.56
C ARG A 69 -54.48 14.98 14.68
N GLY A 70 -54.60 15.44 15.93
CA GLY A 70 -54.20 14.67 17.12
C GLY A 70 -52.71 14.61 17.43
N GLN A 71 -51.85 15.31 16.68
CA GLN A 71 -50.42 15.43 16.99
C GLN A 71 -50.04 16.90 17.14
N ALA A 72 -49.26 17.21 18.17
CA ALA A 72 -48.77 18.55 18.42
C ALA A 72 -47.37 18.51 19.03
N THR A 73 -46.42 19.17 18.37
CA THR A 73 -45.06 19.35 18.87
C THR A 73 -45.04 20.52 19.85
N ARG A 74 -44.61 20.27 21.10
CA ARG A 74 -44.51 21.31 22.13
C ARG A 74 -43.25 22.16 21.98
N GLN A 75 -42.12 21.54 21.68
CA GLN A 75 -40.83 22.21 21.59
C GLN A 75 -39.94 21.53 20.55
N VAL A 76 -39.17 22.34 19.84
CA VAL A 76 -38.13 21.92 18.90
C VAL A 76 -36.82 22.57 19.33
N GLU A 77 -35.79 21.76 19.52
CA GLU A 77 -34.44 22.24 19.83
C GLU A 77 -33.57 22.16 18.58
N VAL A 78 -32.89 23.26 18.26
CA VAL A 78 -32.11 23.41 17.04
C VAL A 78 -30.65 23.66 17.40
N TYR A 79 -29.79 22.76 16.96
CA TYR A 79 -28.34 22.80 17.18
C TYR A 79 -27.62 23.06 15.86
N ARG A 80 -26.67 24.00 15.87
CA ARG A 80 -25.86 24.37 14.71
C ARG A 80 -24.51 23.68 14.80
N ASP A 81 -24.18 22.84 13.81
CA ASP A 81 -22.82 22.32 13.67
C ASP A 81 -21.89 23.44 13.20
N ARG A 82 -20.89 23.78 14.03
CA ARG A 82 -19.99 24.91 13.79
C ARG A 82 -18.85 24.60 12.83
N ARG A 83 -18.66 23.35 12.40
CA ARG A 83 -17.54 22.99 11.52
C ARG A 83 -17.90 23.25 10.05
N PRO A 84 -17.17 24.14 9.35
CA PRO A 84 -17.36 24.34 7.91
C PRO A 84 -17.09 23.04 7.15
N GLN A 85 -17.87 22.77 6.11
CA GLN A 85 -17.67 21.60 5.23
C GLN A 85 -16.24 21.55 4.66
N GLU A 86 -15.63 22.71 4.41
CA GLU A 86 -14.25 22.87 3.96
C GLU A 86 -13.24 22.25 4.93
N SER A 87 -13.47 22.34 6.24
CA SER A 87 -12.61 21.75 7.26
C SER A 87 -12.55 20.22 7.14
N TYR A 88 -13.69 19.57 6.86
CA TYR A 88 -13.75 18.13 6.67
C TYR A 88 -13.09 17.71 5.35
N GLN A 89 -13.23 18.51 4.29
CA GLN A 89 -12.60 18.24 3.01
C GLN A 89 -11.07 18.34 3.10
N GLN A 90 -10.58 19.35 3.82
CA GLN A 90 -9.15 19.55 4.04
C GLN A 90 -8.55 18.40 4.86
N GLU A 91 -9.17 18.03 5.99
CA GLU A 91 -8.72 16.90 6.81
C GLU A 91 -8.71 15.58 6.01
N ALA A 92 -9.75 15.33 5.22
CA ALA A 92 -9.81 14.14 4.36
C ALA A 92 -8.72 14.14 3.28
N GLN A 93 -8.34 15.30 2.76
CA GLN A 93 -7.27 15.43 1.77
C GLN A 93 -5.88 15.22 2.40
N GLU A 94 -5.65 15.77 3.58
CA GLU A 94 -4.41 15.58 4.35
C GLU A 94 -4.20 14.10 4.73
N GLU A 95 -5.25 13.43 5.22
CA GLU A 95 -5.18 12.00 5.58
C GLU A 95 -4.98 11.10 4.35
N ARG A 96 -5.55 11.45 3.20
CA ARG A 96 -5.28 10.73 1.94
C ARG A 96 -3.84 10.90 1.49
N ALA A 97 -3.28 12.10 1.57
CA ALA A 97 -1.89 12.38 1.22
C ALA A 97 -0.93 11.60 2.12
N LYS A 98 -1.17 11.62 3.44
CA LYS A 98 -0.39 10.86 4.42
C LYS A 98 -0.46 9.35 4.18
N ASN A 99 -1.65 8.81 3.92
CA ASN A 99 -1.82 7.40 3.58
C ASN A 99 -1.07 7.02 2.31
N GLN A 100 -1.08 7.88 1.28
CA GLN A 100 -0.34 7.62 0.06
C GLN A 100 1.18 7.60 0.31
N GLN A 101 1.69 8.54 1.10
CA GLN A 101 3.10 8.57 1.47
C GLN A 101 3.51 7.30 2.23
N LEU A 102 2.73 6.89 3.24
CA LEU A 102 3.01 5.68 4.02
C LEU A 102 2.96 4.41 3.15
N ARG A 103 2.04 4.33 2.20
CA ARG A 103 1.99 3.22 1.24
C ARG A 103 3.24 3.15 0.37
N ASN A 104 3.68 4.29 -0.15
CA ASN A 104 4.89 4.37 -0.95
C ASN A 104 6.13 3.94 -0.15
N GLU A 105 6.27 4.44 1.09
CA GLU A 105 7.37 4.06 1.98
C GLU A 105 7.33 2.57 2.32
N ASN A 106 6.15 2.02 2.62
CA ASN A 106 6.00 0.59 2.89
C ASN A 106 6.38 -0.27 1.68
N GLN A 107 6.03 0.17 0.47
CA GLN A 107 6.42 -0.50 -0.77
C GLN A 107 7.93 -0.45 -1.01
N LEU A 108 8.57 0.69 -0.75
CA LEU A 108 10.04 0.82 -0.84
C LEU A 108 10.73 -0.08 0.18
N LEU A 109 10.29 -0.09 1.43
CA LEU A 109 10.82 -0.97 2.48
C LEU A 109 10.64 -2.45 2.14
N ARG A 110 9.48 -2.85 1.60
CA ARG A 110 9.26 -4.22 1.12
C ARG A 110 10.20 -4.58 -0.01
N THR A 111 10.39 -3.69 -0.98
CA THR A 111 11.32 -3.89 -2.10
C THR A 111 12.77 -4.03 -1.59
N GLN A 112 13.17 -3.23 -0.59
CA GLN A 112 14.48 -3.35 0.05
C GLN A 112 14.61 -4.66 0.83
N LEU A 113 13.58 -5.06 1.58
CA LEU A 113 13.54 -6.33 2.29
C LEU A 113 13.61 -7.51 1.33
N GLU A 114 12.89 -7.52 0.21
CA GLU A 114 12.97 -8.57 -0.81
C GLU A 114 14.36 -8.69 -1.45
N ARG A 115 15.12 -7.59 -1.52
CA ARG A 115 16.53 -7.60 -1.95
C ARG A 115 17.45 -8.24 -0.90
N VAL A 116 17.15 -8.07 0.38
CA VAL A 116 17.97 -8.54 1.52
C VAL A 116 17.50 -9.90 2.07
N GLN A 117 16.30 -10.35 1.71
CA GLN A 117 15.72 -11.62 2.15
C GLN A 117 16.09 -12.77 1.21
N GLY A 118 16.05 -13.98 1.76
CA GLY A 118 16.36 -15.23 1.05
C GLY A 118 17.66 -15.86 1.53
N LEU A 119 17.77 -17.16 1.32
CA LEU A 119 18.96 -17.93 1.72
C LEU A 119 20.20 -17.41 0.99
N ARG A 120 20.06 -16.87 -0.24
CA ARG A 120 21.19 -16.31 -1.00
C ARG A 120 21.85 -15.14 -0.27
N SER A 121 21.05 -14.27 0.34
CA SER A 121 21.54 -13.07 1.01
C SER A 121 22.17 -13.43 2.35
N LEU A 122 21.64 -14.43 3.05
CA LEU A 122 22.25 -14.96 4.26
C LEU A 122 23.62 -15.59 3.99
N ILE A 123 23.75 -16.33 2.89
CA ILE A 123 25.03 -16.92 2.46
C ILE A 123 25.99 -15.82 1.99
N ALA A 124 25.53 -14.90 1.14
CA ALA A 124 26.36 -13.82 0.59
C ALA A 124 26.94 -12.89 1.66
N ASN A 125 26.18 -12.66 2.75
CA ASN A 125 26.62 -11.88 3.90
C ASN A 125 27.31 -12.72 4.98
N THR A 126 27.62 -13.99 4.71
CA THR A 126 28.29 -14.92 5.64
C THR A 126 27.57 -15.15 6.98
N ILE A 127 26.28 -14.83 7.05
CA ILE A 127 25.42 -15.08 8.22
C ILE A 127 25.18 -16.59 8.37
N VAL A 128 25.06 -17.30 7.24
CA VAL A 128 24.90 -18.74 7.18
C VAL A 128 26.00 -19.32 6.29
N GLY A 129 26.83 -20.19 6.87
CA GLY A 129 27.88 -20.91 6.15
C GLY A 129 27.53 -22.38 5.91
N ARG A 130 28.52 -23.13 5.43
CA ARG A 130 28.40 -24.56 5.04
C ARG A 130 27.95 -25.50 6.16
N SER A 131 28.16 -25.11 7.42
CA SER A 131 27.76 -25.89 8.60
C SER A 131 26.35 -25.57 9.11
N GLY A 132 25.77 -24.45 8.70
CA GLY A 132 24.46 -24.00 9.20
C GLY A 132 23.27 -24.57 8.43
N VAL A 133 23.50 -25.07 7.21
CA VAL A 133 22.48 -25.56 6.28
C VAL A 133 23.06 -26.74 5.49
N GLN A 134 22.22 -27.64 4.97
CA GLN A 134 22.69 -28.75 4.13
C GLN A 134 23.39 -28.22 2.89
N THR A 135 24.56 -28.78 2.57
CA THR A 135 25.38 -28.35 1.44
C THR A 135 25.87 -29.52 0.59
N LEU A 136 26.14 -29.24 -0.68
CA LEU A 136 26.75 -30.16 -1.62
C LEU A 136 27.70 -29.37 -2.53
N GLU A 137 28.98 -29.74 -2.51
CA GLU A 137 29.96 -29.22 -3.46
C GLU A 137 29.67 -29.77 -4.86
N LEU A 138 29.74 -28.88 -5.86
CA LEU A 138 29.43 -29.22 -7.23
C LEU A 138 30.71 -29.39 -8.03
N PRO A 139 30.75 -30.38 -8.95
CA PRO A 139 31.89 -30.54 -9.83
C PRO A 139 31.97 -29.32 -10.77
N VAL A 140 33.19 -28.83 -10.97
CA VAL A 140 33.47 -27.74 -11.90
C VAL A 140 34.62 -28.16 -12.80
N ASP A 141 34.44 -28.03 -14.11
CA ASP A 141 35.50 -28.31 -15.06
C ASP A 141 36.50 -27.15 -15.09
N LYS A 142 37.75 -27.45 -14.74
CA LYS A 142 38.86 -26.50 -14.76
C LYS A 142 39.88 -26.84 -15.85
N ILE A 143 39.60 -27.85 -16.66
CA ILE A 143 40.48 -28.33 -17.72
C ILE A 143 40.08 -27.60 -19.00
N ASN A 144 41.07 -27.22 -19.82
CA ASN A 144 40.86 -26.55 -21.12
C ASN A 144 40.07 -25.22 -21.04
N ILE A 145 40.22 -24.46 -19.96
CA ILE A 145 39.67 -23.11 -19.88
C ILE A 145 40.34 -22.25 -20.98
N PRO A 146 39.57 -21.66 -21.91
CA PRO A 146 40.14 -20.82 -22.95
C PRO A 146 40.89 -19.62 -22.34
N ALA A 147 42.02 -19.26 -22.94
CA ALA A 147 42.74 -18.06 -22.54
C ALA A 147 41.82 -16.83 -22.70
N GLY A 148 41.79 -15.97 -21.69
CA GLY A 148 40.91 -14.80 -21.71
C GLY A 148 39.42 -15.08 -21.43
N ALA A 149 39.07 -16.23 -20.85
CA ALA A 149 37.68 -16.56 -20.51
C ALA A 149 37.30 -16.17 -19.07
N VAL A 150 36.00 -16.04 -18.83
CA VAL A 150 35.38 -16.11 -17.49
C VAL A 150 34.94 -17.55 -17.27
N PHE A 151 35.20 -18.10 -16.10
CA PHE A 151 34.88 -19.49 -15.79
C PHE A 151 34.48 -19.68 -14.34
N PHE A 152 33.83 -20.80 -14.05
CA PHE A 152 33.53 -21.23 -12.70
C PHE A 152 34.81 -21.77 -12.04
N ASP A 153 35.20 -21.19 -10.91
CA ASP A 153 36.33 -21.67 -10.11
C ASP A 153 35.88 -22.63 -9.01
N SER A 154 34.68 -22.46 -8.47
CA SER A 154 34.07 -23.43 -7.55
C SER A 154 32.59 -23.19 -7.47
N ALA A 155 31.82 -24.24 -7.21
CA ALA A 155 30.39 -24.10 -6.97
C ALA A 155 29.94 -24.95 -5.78
N THR A 156 29.01 -24.42 -4.99
CA THR A 156 28.43 -25.08 -3.84
C THR A 156 26.93 -24.84 -3.85
N SER A 157 26.16 -25.91 -3.65
CA SER A 157 24.71 -25.81 -3.50
C SER A 157 24.32 -25.95 -2.04
N TYR A 158 23.26 -25.26 -1.65
CA TYR A 158 22.72 -25.18 -0.30
C TYR A 158 21.23 -25.50 -0.33
N ARG A 159 20.72 -26.16 0.71
CA ARG A 159 19.30 -26.53 0.83
C ARG A 159 18.71 -26.16 2.18
N ALA A 160 17.68 -25.32 2.15
CA ALA A 160 16.68 -25.19 3.20
C ALA A 160 15.38 -25.93 2.82
N ASP A 161 14.37 -25.93 3.69
CA ASP A 161 13.12 -26.68 3.49
C ASP A 161 12.40 -26.37 2.16
N LYS A 162 12.26 -25.07 1.85
CA LYS A 162 11.51 -24.58 0.67
C LYS A 162 12.38 -23.90 -0.39
N THR A 163 13.68 -23.80 -0.15
CA THR A 163 14.59 -23.01 -0.98
C THR A 163 15.91 -23.75 -1.17
N ALA A 164 16.53 -23.56 -2.33
CA ALA A 164 17.94 -23.88 -2.52
C ALA A 164 18.70 -22.73 -3.16
N VAL A 165 20.01 -22.71 -2.92
CA VAL A 165 20.93 -21.70 -3.47
C VAL A 165 22.10 -22.41 -4.12
N VAL A 166 22.57 -21.91 -5.26
CA VAL A 166 23.87 -22.24 -5.84
C VAL A 166 24.77 -21.01 -5.69
N GLU A 167 25.83 -21.15 -4.90
CA GLU A 167 26.96 -20.21 -4.86
C GLU A 167 27.96 -20.61 -5.92
N MET A 168 28.27 -19.69 -6.83
CA MET A 168 29.16 -19.91 -7.96
C MET A 168 30.27 -18.88 -7.92
N TRP A 169 31.48 -19.29 -7.57
CA TRP A 169 32.65 -18.43 -7.64
C TRP A 169 33.13 -18.38 -9.08
N LEU A 170 33.09 -17.19 -9.66
CA LEU A 170 33.62 -16.91 -10.99
C LEU A 170 35.04 -16.38 -10.87
N ARG A 171 35.90 -16.77 -11.81
CA ARG A 171 37.20 -16.14 -12.03
C ARG A 171 37.22 -15.54 -13.43
N ASN A 172 37.64 -14.28 -13.53
CA ASN A 172 37.71 -13.58 -14.80
C ASN A 172 39.17 -13.49 -15.27
N SER A 173 39.53 -14.28 -16.28
CA SER A 173 40.84 -14.17 -16.94
C SER A 173 40.79 -13.31 -18.20
N SER A 174 39.62 -12.77 -18.55
CA SER A 174 39.43 -11.87 -19.70
C SER A 174 39.87 -10.44 -19.37
N SER A 175 40.07 -9.63 -20.42
CA SER A 175 40.36 -8.19 -20.29
C SER A 175 39.13 -7.34 -19.99
N ALA A 176 37.93 -7.88 -20.18
CA ALA A 176 36.67 -7.17 -19.94
C ALA A 176 36.03 -7.58 -18.61
N PRO A 177 35.41 -6.65 -17.85
CA PRO A 177 34.69 -6.99 -16.63
C PRO A 177 33.51 -7.95 -16.92
N TRP A 178 33.09 -8.72 -15.92
CA TRP A 178 31.89 -9.58 -16.01
C TRP A 178 30.82 -9.13 -15.03
N LYS A 179 29.68 -8.69 -15.55
CA LYS A 179 28.46 -8.47 -14.76
C LYS A 179 27.35 -9.35 -15.30
N THR A 180 26.85 -10.25 -14.46
CA THR A 180 25.71 -11.11 -14.78
C THR A 180 24.46 -10.25 -14.88
N ILE A 181 23.82 -10.23 -16.05
CA ILE A 181 22.55 -9.53 -16.28
C ILE A 181 21.35 -10.49 -16.29
N ARG A 182 21.61 -11.76 -16.58
CA ARG A 182 20.61 -12.83 -16.57
C ARG A 182 21.25 -14.10 -16.04
N ALA A 183 20.47 -14.87 -15.31
CA ALA A 183 20.78 -16.23 -14.93
C ALA A 183 19.55 -17.10 -15.21
N SER A 184 19.77 -18.38 -15.49
CA SER A 184 18.72 -19.38 -15.69
C SER A 184 19.15 -20.70 -15.07
N LEU A 185 18.20 -21.45 -14.53
CA LEU A 185 18.36 -22.83 -14.10
C LEU A 185 17.53 -23.70 -15.05
N LEU A 186 18.18 -24.64 -15.73
CA LEU A 186 17.58 -25.49 -16.74
C LEU A 186 17.55 -26.95 -16.28
N THR A 187 16.49 -27.67 -16.63
CA THR A 187 16.42 -29.13 -16.48
C THR A 187 17.31 -29.81 -17.53
N THR A 188 17.45 -31.14 -17.46
CA THR A 188 18.14 -31.93 -18.49
C THR A 188 17.49 -31.84 -19.88
N ASN A 189 16.22 -31.43 -19.95
CA ASN A 189 15.48 -31.24 -21.19
C ASN A 189 15.53 -29.78 -21.68
N ASP A 190 16.43 -28.95 -21.11
CA ASP A 190 16.56 -27.52 -21.41
C ASP A 190 15.33 -26.67 -21.07
N GLU A 191 14.44 -27.16 -20.20
CA GLU A 191 13.30 -26.38 -19.70
C GLU A 191 13.74 -25.46 -18.56
N GLU A 192 13.31 -24.19 -18.61
CA GLU A 192 13.66 -23.20 -17.58
C GLU A 192 12.82 -23.38 -16.31
N VAL A 193 13.51 -23.50 -15.17
CA VAL A 193 12.89 -23.54 -13.85
C VAL A 193 12.41 -22.13 -13.50
N PRO A 194 11.09 -21.90 -13.29
CA PRO A 194 10.56 -20.57 -13.05
C PRO A 194 10.89 -20.06 -11.63
N GLY A 195 10.82 -18.75 -11.46
CA GLY A 195 10.88 -18.11 -10.13
C GLY A 195 12.27 -18.12 -9.48
N ILE A 196 13.33 -18.21 -10.28
CA ILE A 196 14.69 -18.02 -9.79
C ILE A 196 15.00 -16.55 -9.52
N GLN A 197 15.90 -16.31 -8.57
CA GLN A 197 16.45 -14.99 -8.27
C GLN A 197 17.97 -15.13 -8.21
N PHE A 198 18.73 -14.11 -8.62
CA PHE A 198 20.18 -14.14 -8.48
C PHE A 198 20.73 -12.86 -7.86
N LEU A 199 21.88 -12.98 -7.21
CA LEU A 199 22.61 -11.89 -6.58
C LEU A 199 24.08 -11.95 -6.99
N GLN A 200 24.61 -10.83 -7.44
CA GLN A 200 26.04 -10.62 -7.65
C GLN A 200 26.41 -9.26 -7.02
N VAL A 201 27.20 -9.31 -5.94
CA VAL A 201 27.54 -8.13 -5.12
C VAL A 201 28.24 -7.07 -5.97
N ASP A 202 29.36 -7.41 -6.60
CA ASP A 202 30.08 -6.52 -7.52
C ASP A 202 30.38 -7.19 -8.86
N THR A 203 30.78 -6.35 -9.82
CA THR A 203 31.28 -6.79 -11.12
C THR A 203 32.59 -7.55 -10.96
N VAL A 204 32.74 -8.70 -11.63
CA VAL A 204 34.01 -9.45 -11.61
C VAL A 204 35.00 -8.77 -12.55
N ALA A 205 35.84 -7.90 -12.01
CA ALA A 205 36.90 -7.24 -12.78
C ALA A 205 37.92 -8.24 -13.35
N PRO A 206 38.71 -7.87 -14.37
CA PRO A 206 39.82 -8.69 -14.87
C PRO A 206 40.71 -9.18 -13.72
N THR A 207 41.15 -10.44 -13.79
CA THR A 207 41.94 -11.18 -12.78
C THR A 207 41.28 -11.42 -11.43
N MET A 208 40.10 -10.86 -11.19
CA MET A 208 39.38 -11.00 -9.92
C MET A 208 38.55 -12.28 -9.87
N ARG A 209 38.19 -12.64 -8.63
CA ARG A 209 37.33 -13.76 -8.30
C ARG A 209 36.17 -13.27 -7.44
N GLN A 210 34.93 -13.59 -7.81
CA GLN A 210 33.75 -13.18 -7.05
C GLN A 210 32.59 -14.15 -7.23
N ALA A 211 31.72 -14.23 -6.22
CA ALA A 211 30.57 -15.13 -6.22
C ALA A 211 29.34 -14.51 -6.91
N VAL A 212 28.61 -15.37 -7.62
CA VAL A 212 27.23 -15.17 -8.07
C VAL A 212 26.38 -16.21 -7.36
N TYR A 213 25.27 -15.77 -6.76
CA TYR A 213 24.35 -16.63 -6.04
C TYR A 213 23.06 -16.75 -6.82
N LEU A 214 22.58 -17.97 -7.06
CA LEU A 214 21.28 -18.25 -7.68
C LEU A 214 20.38 -18.95 -6.66
N GLU A 215 19.22 -18.40 -6.38
CA GLU A 215 18.21 -18.94 -5.48
C GLU A 215 16.99 -19.43 -6.23
N VAL A 216 16.45 -20.55 -5.79
CA VAL A 216 15.22 -21.13 -6.30
C VAL A 216 14.30 -21.49 -5.13
N ASN A 217 13.05 -21.00 -5.18
CA ASN A 217 12.02 -21.33 -4.20
C ASN A 217 11.24 -22.55 -4.65
N ALA A 218 11.80 -23.73 -4.36
CA ALA A 218 11.17 -25.01 -4.66
C ALA A 218 11.55 -26.06 -3.61
N GLY A 219 10.57 -26.85 -3.19
CA GLY A 219 10.78 -27.97 -2.28
C GLY A 219 11.50 -29.15 -2.94
N ARG A 220 12.02 -30.07 -2.10
CA ARG A 220 12.89 -31.19 -2.52
C ARG A 220 12.43 -31.93 -3.77
N LYS A 221 11.16 -32.35 -3.84
CA LYS A 221 10.62 -33.13 -4.96
C LYS A 221 10.80 -32.44 -6.33
N LYS A 222 10.71 -31.10 -6.36
CA LYS A 222 10.86 -30.32 -7.60
C LYS A 222 12.31 -30.10 -8.03
N LEU A 223 13.26 -30.32 -7.11
CA LEU A 223 14.69 -30.12 -7.34
C LEU A 223 15.46 -31.45 -7.18
N GLN A 224 14.84 -32.55 -7.64
CA GLN A 224 15.49 -33.85 -7.78
C GLN A 224 16.10 -33.99 -9.17
N GLY A 225 17.29 -34.57 -9.25
CA GLY A 225 18.01 -34.78 -10.51
C GLY A 225 19.10 -33.74 -10.77
N GLU A 226 19.60 -33.74 -12.01
CA GLU A 226 20.63 -32.81 -12.47
C GLU A 226 20.03 -31.63 -13.22
N PHE A 227 20.66 -30.47 -13.05
CA PHE A 227 20.29 -29.20 -13.65
C PHE A 227 21.53 -28.55 -14.28
N LYS A 228 21.30 -27.49 -15.02
CA LYS A 228 22.32 -26.67 -15.65
C LYS A 228 22.07 -25.21 -15.30
N VAL A 229 23.08 -24.51 -14.81
CA VAL A 229 22.99 -23.05 -14.62
C VAL A 229 23.65 -22.38 -15.81
N VAL A 230 22.98 -21.37 -16.35
CA VAL A 230 23.51 -20.54 -17.44
C VAL A 230 23.50 -19.09 -16.99
N LEU A 231 24.64 -18.40 -17.16
CA LEU A 231 24.81 -16.99 -16.83
C LEU A 231 25.16 -16.21 -18.09
N TRP A 232 24.54 -15.05 -18.28
CA TRP A 232 24.81 -14.12 -19.36
C TRP A 232 25.29 -12.79 -18.82
N ASP A 233 26.25 -12.19 -19.52
CA ASP A 233 26.67 -10.81 -19.26
C ASP A 233 26.04 -9.80 -20.23
N GLU A 234 26.35 -8.53 -20.01
CA GLU A 234 25.86 -7.40 -20.82
C GLU A 234 26.26 -7.47 -22.31
N THR A 235 27.33 -8.19 -22.63
CA THR A 235 27.84 -8.38 -23.99
C THR A 235 27.36 -9.68 -24.64
N SER A 236 26.39 -10.36 -24.01
CA SER A 236 25.89 -11.69 -24.42
C SER A 236 26.94 -12.81 -24.36
N ARG A 237 28.05 -12.64 -23.62
CA ARG A 237 28.94 -13.76 -23.28
C ARG A 237 28.18 -14.69 -22.35
N VAL A 238 28.32 -16.00 -22.58
CA VAL A 238 27.60 -17.05 -21.86
C VAL A 238 28.58 -18.00 -21.19
N ILE A 239 28.31 -18.32 -19.93
CA ILE A 239 28.99 -19.40 -19.22
C ILE A 239 27.97 -20.36 -18.63
N THR A 240 28.30 -21.64 -18.65
CA THR A 240 27.38 -22.72 -18.26
C THR A 240 28.03 -23.61 -17.21
N LEU A 241 27.34 -23.82 -16.09
CA LEU A 241 27.70 -24.80 -15.07
C LEU A 241 26.79 -26.03 -15.25
N PRO A 242 27.29 -27.15 -15.80
CA PRO A 242 26.52 -28.37 -15.94
C PRO A 242 26.46 -29.14 -14.61
N ARG A 243 25.59 -30.16 -14.56
CA ARG A 243 25.51 -31.15 -13.45
C ARG A 243 25.29 -30.54 -12.07
N VAL A 244 24.53 -29.45 -12.02
CA VAL A 244 24.08 -28.84 -10.77
C VAL A 244 23.09 -29.77 -10.10
N ARG A 245 23.32 -30.08 -8.84
CA ARG A 245 22.42 -30.87 -7.99
C ARG A 245 22.20 -30.10 -6.70
N PHE A 246 21.18 -30.50 -5.95
CA PHE A 246 20.84 -29.87 -4.69
C PHE A 246 20.71 -30.94 -3.59
N PRO A 247 21.12 -30.66 -2.34
CA PRO A 247 20.97 -31.58 -1.21
C PRO A 247 19.50 -31.97 -0.89
#